data_AF-Q53W05-F1
#
_entry.id   AF-Q53W05-F1
#
_cell.length_a   1.000
_cell.length_b   1.000
_cell.length_c   1.000
_cell.angle_alpha   90.00
_cell.angle_beta   90.00
_cell.angle_gamma   90.00
#
_symmetry.space_group_name_H-M   'P 1'
#
loop_
_entity.id
_entity.type
_entity.pdbx_description
1 polymer ?
#
loop_
_entity_poly.entity_id
_entity_poly.type
_entity_poly.pdbx_seq_one_letter_code
_entity_poly.pdbx_strand_id
1 'polypeptide(L)'
;MRTRSQVWAQKAYEKVREAAKGEGRGEYRDMALKLPVLVRQAGLSQALAFVDSRGKEAHKALGNDLAQVLGYRDLRELAEAAREAELLQYLRLTREVLAAAEWFKRFAQALIEE
;
A
#
# COMPACT_ATOMS: atom_id res chain seq x y z
N MET A 1 1.86 -8.99 23.67
CA MET A 1 2.42 -9.28 22.34
C MET A 1 1.37 -8.97 21.27
N ARG A 2 1.72 -8.30 20.17
CA ARG A 2 0.81 -8.08 19.02
C ARG A 2 1.33 -8.85 17.82
N THR A 3 0.43 -9.44 17.04
CA THR A 3 0.83 -10.08 15.78
C THR A 3 1.22 -9.02 14.75
N ARG A 4 2.03 -9.40 13.76
CA ARG A 4 2.40 -8.51 12.66
C ARG A 4 1.16 -7.98 11.92
N SER A 5 0.15 -8.82 11.73
CA SER A 5 -1.13 -8.42 11.12
C SER A 5 -1.85 -7.36 11.95
N GLN A 6 -1.89 -7.49 13.29
CA GLN A 6 -2.47 -6.46 14.17
C GLN A 6 -1.70 -5.14 14.10
N VAL A 7 -0.36 -5.19 14.04
CA VAL A 7 0.47 -3.98 13.90
C VAL A 7 0.20 -3.30 12.56
N TRP A 8 0.15 -4.05 11.46
CA TRP A 8 -0.16 -3.49 10.14
C TRP A 8 -1.58 -2.94 10.05
N ALA A 9 -2.56 -3.63 10.62
CA ALA A 9 -3.94 -3.15 10.67
C ALA A 9 -4.02 -1.81 11.40
N GLN A 10 -3.39 -1.69 12.58
CA GLN A 10 -3.39 -0.44 13.35
C GLN A 10 -2.74 0.72 12.57
N LYS A 11 -1.55 0.49 12.00
CA LYS A 11 -0.86 1.53 11.23
C LYS A 11 -1.63 1.92 9.97
N ALA A 12 -2.17 0.94 9.24
CA ALA A 12 -2.99 1.21 8.04
C ALA A 12 -4.26 1.99 8.40
N TYR A 13 -4.93 1.66 9.51
CA TYR A 13 -6.07 2.41 10.01
C TYR A 13 -5.71 3.88 10.27
N GLU A 14 -4.61 4.15 10.97
CA GLU A 14 -4.14 5.51 11.24
C GLU A 14 -3.86 6.29 9.94
N LYS A 15 -3.14 5.66 9.00
CA LYS A 15 -2.84 6.28 7.70
C LYS A 15 -4.08 6.62 6.89
N VAL A 16 -5.00 5.66 6.74
CA VAL A 16 -6.23 5.87 5.98
C VAL A 16 -7.15 6.89 6.66
N ARG A 17 -7.21 6.89 8.00
CA ARG A 17 -8.00 7.87 8.76
C ARG A 17 -7.49 9.29 8.56
N GLU A 18 -6.18 9.50 8.48
CA GLU A 18 -5.63 10.82 8.15
C GLU A 18 -5.86 11.18 6.68
N ALA A 19 -5.67 10.22 5.76
CA ALA A 19 -5.94 10.43 4.33
C ALA A 19 -7.41 10.78 4.05
N ALA A 20 -8.36 10.27 4.84
CA ALA A 20 -9.79 10.57 4.73
C ALA A 20 -10.13 12.06 4.96
N LYS A 21 -9.27 12.80 5.68
CA LYS A 21 -9.42 14.23 5.96
C LYS A 21 -8.77 15.12 4.91
N GLY A 22 -7.89 14.57 4.07
CA GLY A 22 -7.10 15.32 3.11
C GLY A 22 -7.82 15.55 1.77
N GLU A 23 -7.26 16.48 1.00
CA GLU A 23 -7.58 16.61 -0.41
C GLU A 23 -7.12 15.34 -1.17
N GLY A 24 -7.86 14.94 -2.21
CA GLY A 24 -7.55 13.75 -2.99
C GLY A 24 -7.90 12.41 -2.32
N ARG A 25 -8.68 12.43 -1.22
CA ARG A 25 -9.14 11.21 -0.54
C ARG A 25 -9.84 10.21 -1.46
N GLY A 26 -10.59 10.68 -2.45
CA GLY A 26 -11.25 9.84 -3.44
C GLY A 26 -10.25 9.05 -4.29
N GLU A 27 -9.18 9.69 -4.77
CA GLU A 27 -8.11 9.01 -5.49
C GLU A 27 -7.27 8.08 -4.62
N TYR A 28 -7.02 8.47 -3.38
CA TYR A 28 -6.36 7.61 -2.40
C TYR A 28 -7.18 6.32 -2.21
N ARG A 29 -8.50 6.46 -1.99
CA ARG A 29 -9.45 5.35 -1.88
C ARG A 29 -9.41 4.48 -3.12
N ASP A 30 -9.59 5.07 -4.29
CA ASP A 30 -9.58 4.36 -5.57
C ASP A 30 -8.36 3.48 -5.77
N MET A 31 -7.18 4.00 -5.45
CA MET A 31 -5.96 3.22 -5.55
C MET A 31 -5.89 2.13 -4.47
N ALA A 32 -6.34 2.41 -3.25
CA ALA A 32 -6.40 1.41 -2.18
C ALA A 32 -7.27 0.21 -2.55
N LEU A 33 -8.39 0.46 -3.26
CA LEU A 33 -9.27 -0.61 -3.76
C LEU A 33 -8.61 -1.47 -4.83
N LYS A 34 -7.82 -0.84 -5.72
CA LYS A 34 -7.20 -1.48 -6.89
C LYS A 34 -5.88 -2.16 -6.55
N LEU A 35 -5.15 -1.69 -5.54
CA LEU A 35 -3.78 -2.14 -5.28
C LEU A 35 -3.65 -3.65 -5.04
N PRO A 36 -4.50 -4.32 -4.23
CA PRO A 36 -4.37 -5.77 -4.03
C PRO A 36 -4.53 -6.57 -5.32
N VAL A 37 -5.42 -6.15 -6.23
CA VAL A 37 -5.63 -6.84 -7.51
C VAL A 37 -4.48 -6.56 -8.48
N LEU A 38 -3.95 -5.34 -8.51
CA LEU A 38 -2.78 -4.99 -9.31
C LEU A 38 -1.56 -5.85 -8.93
N VAL A 39 -1.29 -6.02 -7.64
CA VAL A 39 -0.18 -6.87 -7.18
C VAL A 39 -0.38 -8.33 -7.57
N ARG A 40 -1.61 -8.85 -7.52
CA ARG A 40 -1.91 -10.24 -7.93
C ARG A 40 -1.79 -10.45 -9.44
N GLN A 41 -2.20 -9.48 -10.25
CA GLN A 41 -2.27 -9.62 -11.71
C GLN A 41 -0.96 -9.27 -12.41
N ALA A 42 -0.28 -8.20 -11.96
CA ALA A 42 0.96 -7.72 -12.56
C ALA A 42 2.21 -8.09 -11.73
N GLY A 43 2.04 -8.66 -10.54
CA GLY A 43 3.15 -8.85 -9.61
C GLY A 43 3.55 -7.55 -8.91
N LEU A 44 4.39 -7.69 -7.89
CA LEU A 44 4.74 -6.61 -6.98
C LEU A 44 5.44 -5.45 -7.69
N SER A 45 6.53 -5.71 -8.42
CA SER A 45 7.34 -4.64 -9.03
C SER A 45 6.55 -3.80 -10.02
N GLN A 46 5.72 -4.44 -10.87
CA GLN A 46 4.88 -3.72 -11.84
C GLN A 46 3.78 -2.92 -11.15
N ALA A 47 3.16 -3.47 -10.09
CA ALA A 47 2.14 -2.77 -9.33
C ALA A 47 2.70 -1.52 -8.63
N LEU A 48 3.89 -1.60 -8.03
CA LEU A 48 4.53 -0.44 -7.39
C LEU A 48 4.92 0.64 -8.41
N ALA A 49 5.49 0.24 -9.55
CA ALA A 49 5.80 1.16 -10.64
C ALA A 49 4.53 1.84 -11.20
N PHE A 50 3.41 1.11 -11.24
CA PHE A 50 2.14 1.66 -11.65
C PHE A 50 1.62 2.71 -10.66
N VAL A 51 1.68 2.46 -9.35
CA VAL A 51 1.28 3.44 -8.33
C VAL A 51 2.09 4.72 -8.46
N ASP A 52 3.41 4.60 -8.64
CA ASP A 52 4.32 5.75 -8.76
C ASP A 52 4.08 6.58 -10.03
N SER A 53 3.72 5.92 -11.15
CA SER A 53 3.55 6.57 -12.46
C SER A 53 2.24 7.31 -12.66
N ARG A 54 1.21 7.09 -11.83
CA ARG A 54 -0.15 7.65 -12.05
C ARG A 54 -0.25 9.18 -11.94
N GLY A 55 0.83 9.89 -11.64
CA GLY A 55 0.92 11.36 -11.64
C GLY A 55 0.14 12.09 -10.55
N LYS A 56 -0.87 11.45 -9.94
CA LYS A 56 -1.66 12.00 -8.84
C LYS A 56 -0.95 11.80 -7.51
N GLU A 57 -0.84 12.88 -6.74
CA GLU A 57 -0.19 12.88 -5.44
C GLU A 57 -0.85 11.92 -4.45
N ALA A 58 -2.18 11.81 -4.48
CA ALA A 58 -2.93 10.89 -3.63
C ALA A 58 -2.59 9.40 -3.85
N HIS A 59 -2.25 9.00 -5.09
CA HIS A 59 -1.80 7.64 -5.37
C HIS A 59 -0.40 7.39 -4.79
N LYS A 60 0.51 8.36 -4.90
CA LYS A 60 1.84 8.30 -4.29
C LYS A 60 1.75 8.28 -2.76
N ALA A 61 0.86 9.08 -2.18
CA ALA A 61 0.58 9.09 -0.75
C ALA A 61 0.18 7.71 -0.23
N LEU A 62 -0.75 7.01 -0.92
CA LEU A 62 -1.08 5.64 -0.57
C LEU A 62 0.13 4.70 -0.65
N GLY A 63 0.92 4.79 -1.72
CA GLY A 63 2.12 3.97 -1.89
C GLY A 63 3.15 4.20 -0.77
N ASN A 64 3.35 5.46 -0.37
CA ASN A 64 4.23 5.84 0.73
C ASN A 64 3.70 5.33 2.08
N ASP A 65 2.40 5.44 2.32
CA ASP A 65 1.79 4.92 3.55
C ASP A 65 1.91 3.40 3.64
N LEU A 66 1.67 2.68 2.54
CA LEU A 66 1.89 1.24 2.47
C LEU A 66 3.35 0.87 2.80
N ALA A 67 4.30 1.57 2.20
CA ALA A 67 5.73 1.38 2.47
C ALA A 67 6.06 1.57 3.95
N GLN A 68 5.55 2.64 4.57
CA GLN A 68 5.76 2.93 5.99
C GLN A 68 5.11 1.92 6.94
N VAL A 69 3.96 1.36 6.57
CA VAL A 69 3.34 0.25 7.32
C VAL A 69 4.25 -0.97 7.33
N LEU A 70 4.90 -1.26 6.21
CA LEU A 70 5.82 -2.38 6.02
C LEU A 70 7.22 -2.14 6.59
N GLY A 71 7.54 -0.91 6.98
CA GLY A 71 8.82 -0.55 7.60
C GLY A 71 9.85 0.08 6.64
N TYR A 72 9.40 0.51 5.46
CA TYR A 72 10.19 1.27 4.50
C TYR A 72 9.89 2.77 4.65
N ARG A 73 10.84 3.62 4.28
CA ARG A 73 10.73 5.09 4.32
C ARG A 73 9.61 5.61 3.41
N ASP A 74 9.55 5.10 2.18
CA ASP A 74 8.68 5.58 1.12
C ASP A 74 8.46 4.53 0.03
N LEU A 75 7.59 4.83 -0.93
CA LEU A 75 7.28 3.96 -2.07
C LEU A 75 8.53 3.62 -2.89
N ARG A 76 9.48 4.55 -3.02
CA ARG A 76 10.69 4.37 -3.83
C ARG A 76 11.58 3.30 -3.24
N GLU A 77 11.80 3.33 -1.92
CA GLU A 77 12.59 2.30 -1.21
C GLU A 77 11.91 0.93 -1.26
N LEU A 78 10.59 0.88 -1.07
CA LEU A 78 9.83 -0.38 -1.22
C LEU A 78 9.95 -0.94 -2.65
N ALA A 79 9.84 -0.08 -3.66
CA ALA A 79 10.00 -0.48 -5.05
C ALA A 79 11.41 -1.01 -5.33
N GLU A 80 12.44 -0.35 -4.79
CA GLU A 80 13.85 -0.76 -4.90
C GLU A 80 14.07 -2.14 -4.28
N ALA A 81 13.62 -2.34 -3.05
CA ALA A 81 13.64 -3.65 -2.41
C ALA A 81 12.92 -4.72 -3.26
N ALA A 82 11.81 -4.38 -3.91
CA ALA A 82 11.09 -5.33 -4.78
C ALA A 82 11.85 -5.67 -6.07
N ARG A 83 12.61 -4.73 -6.66
CA ARG A 83 13.40 -4.99 -7.89
C ARG A 83 14.68 -5.76 -7.63
N GLU A 84 15.30 -5.53 -6.47
CA GLU A 84 16.60 -6.11 -6.13
C GLU A 84 16.49 -7.40 -5.31
N ALA A 85 15.27 -7.77 -4.89
CA ALA A 85 15.05 -8.99 -4.11
C ALA A 85 15.28 -10.26 -4.94
N GLU A 86 16.08 -11.17 -4.37
CA GLU A 86 16.13 -12.57 -4.75
C GLU A 86 14.76 -13.26 -4.61
N LEU A 87 14.54 -14.36 -5.33
CA LEU A 87 13.22 -14.97 -5.51
C LEU A 87 12.46 -15.22 -4.19
N LEU A 88 13.11 -15.78 -3.17
CA LEU A 88 12.44 -16.08 -1.90
C LEU A 88 12.06 -14.81 -1.14
N GLN A 89 12.92 -13.80 -1.17
CA GLN A 89 12.69 -12.48 -0.58
C GLN A 89 11.56 -11.76 -1.33
N TYR A 90 11.54 -11.83 -2.66
CA TYR A 90 10.50 -11.25 -3.49
C TYR A 90 9.13 -11.87 -3.21
N LEU A 91 9.06 -13.20 -3.13
CA LEU A 91 7.82 -13.91 -2.78
C LEU A 91 7.35 -13.58 -1.37
N ARG A 92 8.27 -13.48 -0.41
CA ARG A 92 7.95 -13.03 0.95
C ARG A 92 7.40 -11.60 0.92
N LEU A 93 8.10 -10.66 0.30
CA LEU A 93 7.70 -9.26 0.22
C LEU A 93 6.34 -9.10 -0.47
N THR A 94 6.10 -9.84 -1.55
CA THR A 94 4.79 -9.87 -2.24
C THR A 94 3.66 -10.28 -1.30
N ARG A 95 3.86 -11.31 -0.47
CA ARG A 95 2.85 -11.73 0.53
C ARG A 95 2.64 -10.67 1.60
N GLU A 96 3.70 -10.03 2.06
CA GLU A 96 3.64 -8.97 3.08
C GLU A 96 2.90 -7.73 2.55
N VAL A 97 3.22 -7.30 1.33
CA VAL A 97 2.52 -6.21 0.63
C VAL A 97 1.05 -6.53 0.42
N LEU A 98 0.70 -7.73 -0.02
CA LEU A 98 -0.70 -8.14 -0.18
C LEU A 98 -1.47 -8.09 1.15
N ALA A 99 -0.86 -8.57 2.24
CA ALA A 99 -1.48 -8.55 3.56
C ALA A 99 -1.69 -7.13 4.09
N ALA A 100 -0.72 -6.23 3.88
CA ALA A 100 -0.87 -4.83 4.26
C ALA A 100 -1.90 -4.10 3.36
N ALA A 101 -1.83 -4.29 2.03
CA ALA A 101 -2.74 -3.66 1.07
C ALA A 101 -4.20 -4.05 1.29
N GLU A 102 -4.48 -5.27 1.78
CA GLU A 102 -5.84 -5.68 2.14
C GLU A 102 -6.40 -4.85 3.31
N TRP A 103 -5.58 -4.44 4.27
CA TRP A 103 -5.99 -3.52 5.33
C TRP A 103 -6.28 -2.12 4.79
N PHE A 104 -5.41 -1.58 3.92
CA PHE A 104 -5.66 -0.31 3.24
C PHE A 104 -6.98 -0.32 2.47
N LYS A 105 -7.24 -1.37 1.68
CA LYS A 105 -8.50 -1.55 0.98
C LYS A 105 -9.69 -1.49 1.95
N ARG A 106 -9.68 -2.32 3.00
CA ARG A 106 -10.79 -2.41 3.97
C ARG A 106 -11.07 -1.07 4.65
N PHE A 107 -10.03 -0.39 5.12
CA PHE A 107 -10.21 0.89 5.79
C PHE A 107 -10.58 2.00 4.84
N ALA A 108 -10.08 2.00 3.60
CA ALA A 108 -10.46 3.01 2.61
C ALA A 108 -11.94 2.86 2.23
N GLN A 109 -12.44 1.62 2.10
CA GLN A 109 -13.88 1.36 1.91
C GLN A 109 -14.73 1.84 3.09
N ALA A 110 -14.21 1.75 4.32
CA ALA A 110 -14.96 2.05 5.53
C ALA A 110 -14.90 3.52 5.96
N LEU A 111 -13.80 4.23 5.69
CA LEU A 111 -13.53 5.57 6.23
C LEU A 111 -13.60 6.68 5.18
N ILE A 112 -13.60 6.35 3.89
CA ILE A 112 -13.64 7.33 2.81
C ILE A 112 -14.92 7.11 2.02
N GLU A 113 -15.82 8.10 2.09
CA GLU A 113 -17.04 8.17 1.29
C GLU A 113 -16.70 8.27 -0.20
N GLU A 114 -17.65 7.83 -1.03
CA GLU A 114 -17.53 7.84 -2.49
C GLU A 114 -17.58 9.25 -3.09
#